data_AF-A0A7V7T1V4-F1
#
_entry.id   AF-A0A7V7T1V4-F1
#
_cell.length_a   1.000
_cell.length_b   1.000
_cell.length_c   1.000
_cell.angle_alpha   90.00
_cell.angle_beta   90.00
_cell.angle_gamma   90.00
#
_symmetry.space_group_name_H-M   'P 1'
#
loop_
_entity.id
_entity.type
_entity.pdbx_description
1 polymer ?
#
loop_
_entity_poly.entity_id
_entity_poly.type
_entity_poly.pdbx_seq_one_letter_code
_entity_poly.pdbx_strand_id
1 'polypeptide(L)'
;MTRPWDYVVNVKQYKNKVASLGCLICRRPPELHHPRFVAGASQRASDWMVIPLCPEHHRTGGHGVALHAGQTTFERIYGTEADLLAQTISEVMQL
;
A
#
# COMPACT_ATOMS: atom_id res chain seq x y z
N MET A 1 -5.28 -15.87 24.75
CA MET A 1 -5.71 -15.40 23.41
C MET A 1 -5.18 -13.99 23.22
N THR A 2 -4.12 -13.83 22.45
CA THR A 2 -3.62 -12.51 22.04
C THR A 2 -4.57 -11.95 20.99
N ARG A 3 -4.94 -10.67 21.11
CA ARG A 3 -5.76 -10.00 20.09
C ARG A 3 -4.92 -9.84 18.81
N PRO A 4 -5.55 -9.76 17.61
CA PRO A 4 -4.84 -9.55 16.34
C PRO A 4 -3.83 -8.38 16.37
N TRP A 5 -4.15 -7.37 17.17
CA TRP A 5 -3.47 -6.09 17.33
C TRP A 5 -2.25 -6.11 18.27
N ASP A 6 -2.05 -7.18 19.05
CA ASP A 6 -1.03 -7.21 20.10
C ASP A 6 0.41 -7.41 19.56
N TYR A 7 0.60 -7.58 18.24
CA TYR A 7 1.87 -8.07 17.66
C TYR A 7 2.59 -7.14 16.67
N VAL A 8 2.06 -5.95 16.35
CA VAL A 8 2.80 -4.99 15.50
C VAL A 8 3.64 -4.08 16.40
N VAL A 9 4.79 -4.59 16.84
CA VAL A 9 5.63 -3.91 17.83
C VAL A 9 6.63 -2.94 17.17
N ASN A 10 6.95 -3.16 15.89
CA ASN A 10 7.86 -2.31 15.13
C ASN A 10 7.54 -2.26 13.63
N VAL A 11 8.17 -1.29 12.96
CA VAL A 11 7.94 -0.99 11.55
C VAL A 11 8.33 -2.13 10.60
N LYS A 12 9.29 -2.98 10.99
CA LYS A 12 9.69 -4.14 10.19
C LYS A 12 8.58 -5.19 10.19
N GLN A 13 8.02 -5.49 11.36
CA GLN A 13 6.89 -6.41 11.47
C GLN A 13 5.65 -5.87 10.74
N TYR A 14 5.38 -4.58 10.85
CA TYR A 14 4.30 -3.93 10.11
C TYR A 14 4.47 -4.12 8.60
N LYS A 15 5.63 -3.75 8.04
CA LYS A 15 5.90 -3.91 6.59
C LYS A 15 5.84 -5.37 6.14
N ASN A 16 6.26 -6.32 6.97
CA ASN A 16 6.11 -7.74 6.67
C ASN A 16 4.65 -8.18 6.63
N LYS A 17 3.81 -7.74 7.58
CA LYS A 17 2.36 -7.98 7.53
C LYS A 17 1.74 -7.34 6.28
N VAL A 18 2.07 -6.09 5.96
CA VAL A 18 1.61 -5.42 4.74
C VAL A 18 2.00 -6.21 3.49
N ALA A 19 3.26 -6.64 3.38
CA ALA A 19 3.74 -7.42 2.24
C ALA A 19 3.03 -8.78 2.12
N SER A 20 2.64 -9.39 3.25
CA SER A 20 1.91 -10.66 3.28
C SER A 20 0.49 -10.58 2.71
N LEU A 21 -0.10 -9.38 2.64
CA LEU A 21 -1.42 -9.17 2.02
C LEU A 21 -1.42 -9.43 0.51
N GLY A 22 -0.24 -9.40 -0.12
CA GLY A 22 -0.11 -9.30 -1.56
C GLY A 22 -0.50 -7.93 -2.08
N CYS A 23 -0.39 -7.72 -3.39
CA CYS A 23 -0.90 -6.54 -4.05
C CYS A 23 -2.39 -6.37 -3.75
N LEU A 24 -2.81 -5.21 -3.25
CA LEU A 24 -4.23 -4.99 -2.93
C LEU A 24 -5.16 -5.19 -4.13
N ILE A 25 -4.67 -4.95 -5.34
CA ILE A 25 -5.47 -5.05 -6.57
C ILE A 25 -5.58 -6.49 -7.08
N CYS A 26 -4.50 -7.26 -7.03
CA CYS A 26 -4.44 -8.57 -7.71
C CYS A 26 -3.75 -9.69 -6.91
N ARG A 27 -3.43 -9.43 -5.64
CA ARG A 27 -2.81 -10.34 -4.66
C ARG A 27 -1.44 -10.96 -5.04
N ARG A 28 -0.85 -10.58 -6.17
CA ARG A 28 0.54 -10.92 -6.55
C ARG A 28 1.58 -10.31 -5.60
N PRO A 29 2.83 -10.83 -5.58
CA PRO A 29 3.90 -10.30 -4.73
C PRO A 29 4.05 -8.76 -4.86
N PRO A 30 4.00 -8.00 -3.74
CA PRO A 30 3.98 -6.55 -3.77
C PRO A 30 5.37 -5.93 -3.59
N GLU A 31 5.54 -4.73 -4.13
CA GLU A 31 6.42 -3.69 -3.63
C GLU A 31 5.62 -2.80 -2.66
N LEU A 32 6.27 -2.18 -1.68
CA LEU A 32 5.60 -1.28 -0.73
C LEU A 32 5.67 0.16 -1.24
N HIS A 33 4.53 0.65 -1.71
CA HIS A 33 4.37 2.00 -2.23
C HIS A 33 4.11 3.00 -1.10
N HIS A 34 4.87 4.10 -1.06
CA HIS A 34 4.60 5.21 -0.15
C HIS A 34 3.64 6.21 -0.83
N PRO A 35 2.48 6.50 -0.23
CA PRO A 35 1.50 7.41 -0.81
C PRO A 35 2.07 8.82 -0.91
N ARG A 36 1.74 9.52 -2.00
CA ARG A 36 2.30 10.84 -2.32
C ARG A 36 1.57 11.98 -1.63
N PHE A 37 0.31 11.78 -1.20
CA PHE A 37 -0.46 12.81 -0.52
C PHE A 37 0.03 13.13 0.90
N VAL A 38 0.79 12.22 1.53
CA VAL A 38 1.22 12.35 2.94
C VAL A 38 2.47 13.22 3.08
N ALA A 39 3.35 13.24 2.07
CA ALA A 39 4.64 13.91 2.15
C ALA A 39 4.91 14.78 0.90
N GLY A 40 5.08 16.09 1.13
CA GLY A 40 5.50 17.05 0.09
C GLY A 40 7.02 17.18 -0.02
N ALA A 41 7.48 18.00 -0.97
CA ALA A 41 8.90 18.41 -1.11
C ALA A 41 9.91 17.25 -1.22
N SER A 42 9.60 16.23 -2.04
CA SER A 42 10.45 15.05 -2.27
C SER A 42 10.72 14.20 -1.02
N GLN A 43 9.95 14.40 0.06
CA GLN A 43 10.03 13.55 1.24
C GLN A 43 9.22 12.28 1.03
N ARG A 44 9.69 11.19 1.64
CA ARG A 44 8.96 9.92 1.66
C ARG A 44 7.99 9.93 2.84
N ALA A 45 6.79 9.40 2.64
CA ALA A 45 5.87 9.13 3.74
C ALA A 45 6.51 8.15 4.76
N SER A 46 5.95 8.13 5.97
CA SER A 46 6.36 7.18 7.01
C SER A 46 6.29 5.73 6.50
N ASP A 47 7.21 4.88 6.93
CA ASP A 47 7.17 3.44 6.64
C ASP A 47 5.95 2.72 7.28
N TRP A 48 5.24 3.40 8.18
CA TRP A 48 3.93 2.98 8.69
C TRP A 48 2.78 3.28 7.72
N MET A 49 3.04 4.05 6.67
CA MET A 49 2.07 4.46 5.65
C MET A 49 2.55 3.93 4.31
N VAL A 50 2.25 2.67 4.03
CA VAL A 50 2.62 1.99 2.80
C VAL A 50 1.45 1.18 2.26
N ILE A 51 1.38 1.05 0.95
CA ILE A 51 0.34 0.34 0.21
C ILE A 51 1.02 -0.81 -0.56
N PRO A 52 0.60 -2.07 -0.42
CA PRO A 52 1.20 -3.17 -1.15
C PRO A 52 0.67 -3.20 -2.59
N LEU A 53 1.54 -2.94 -3.57
CA LEU A 53 1.22 -2.98 -5.00
C LEU A 53 2.26 -3.82 -5.75
N CYS A 54 1.84 -4.73 -6.63
CA CYS A 54 2.81 -5.46 -7.47
C CYS A 54 3.50 -4.50 -8.45
N PRO A 55 4.66 -4.84 -9.03
CA PRO A 55 5.37 -3.97 -9.95
C PRO A 55 4.49 -3.42 -11.09
N GLU A 56 3.54 -4.23 -11.59
CA GLU A 56 2.60 -3.83 -12.65
C GLU A 56 1.64 -2.73 -12.20
N HIS A 57 0.98 -2.88 -11.04
CA HIS A 57 0.08 -1.84 -10.49
C HIS A 57 0.84 -0.67 -9.85
N HIS A 58 2.12 -0.86 -9.51
CA HIS A 58 2.95 0.18 -8.95
C HIS A 58 3.52 1.08 -10.05
N ARG A 59 4.33 0.52 -10.96
CA ARG A 59 5.18 1.29 -11.88
C ARG A 59 5.32 0.76 -13.32
N THR A 60 5.12 -0.53 -13.59
CA THR A 60 5.45 -1.12 -14.91
C THR A 60 4.26 -1.38 -15.83
N GLY A 61 3.01 -1.31 -15.34
CA GLY A 61 1.81 -1.63 -16.12
C GLY A 61 1.34 -0.55 -17.11
N GLY A 62 1.95 0.64 -17.10
CA GLY A 62 1.55 1.74 -17.99
C GLY A 62 0.27 2.47 -17.56
N HIS A 63 -0.16 3.43 -18.38
CA HIS A 63 -1.28 4.33 -18.05
C HIS A 63 -2.61 3.55 -17.90
N GLY A 64 -3.32 3.77 -16.78
CA GLY A 64 -4.55 3.05 -16.44
C GLY A 64 -4.34 1.73 -15.68
N VAL A 65 -3.09 1.28 -15.52
CA VAL A 65 -2.75 0.09 -14.72
C VAL A 65 -1.77 0.44 -13.60
N ALA A 66 -0.69 1.17 -13.91
CA ALA A 66 0.31 1.57 -12.92
C ALA A 66 0.00 2.95 -12.32
N LEU A 67 0.02 3.02 -11.00
CA LEU A 67 -0.17 4.26 -10.24
C LEU A 67 0.84 5.35 -10.65
N HIS A 68 2.12 4.98 -10.84
CA HIS A 68 3.15 5.91 -11.27
C HIS A 68 3.05 6.35 -12.75
N ALA A 69 2.26 5.64 -13.57
CA ALA A 69 2.06 5.99 -14.98
C ALA A 69 0.82 6.86 -15.23
N GLY A 70 -0.04 7.06 -14.23
CA GLY A 70 -1.22 7.91 -14.35
C GLY A 70 -2.12 7.80 -13.12
N GLN A 71 -1.82 8.60 -12.08
CA GLN A 71 -2.53 8.56 -10.80
C GLN A 71 -4.04 8.77 -10.97
N THR A 72 -4.47 9.85 -11.63
CA THR A 72 -5.89 10.15 -11.79
C THR A 72 -6.67 9.01 -12.43
N THR A 73 -6.08 8.35 -13.44
CA THR A 73 -6.72 7.22 -14.12
C THR A 73 -6.72 5.98 -13.25
N PHE A 74 -5.59 5.69 -12.59
CA PHE A 74 -5.48 4.59 -11.63
C PHE A 74 -6.52 4.72 -10.52
N GLU A 75 -6.63 5.88 -9.90
CA GLU A 75 -7.53 6.12 -8.76
C GLU A 75 -9.00 6.00 -9.15
N ARG A 76 -9.37 6.36 -10.38
CA ARG A 76 -10.73 6.13 -10.90
C ARG A 76 -11.09 4.65 -11.06
N ILE A 77 -10.09 3.79 -11.27
CA ILE A 77 -10.29 2.36 -11.51
C ILE A 77 -10.20 1.57 -10.20
N TYR A 78 -9.23 1.91 -9.34
CA TYR A 78 -8.84 1.09 -8.18
C TYR A 78 -9.07 1.77 -6.82
N GLY A 79 -9.42 3.06 -6.78
CA GLY A 79 -9.53 3.85 -5.55
C GLY A 79 -8.31 4.73 -5.30
N THR A 80 -8.48 5.75 -4.45
CA THR A 80 -7.42 6.74 -4.18
C THR A 80 -6.28 6.14 -3.36
N GLU A 81 -5.10 6.78 -3.37
CA GLU A 81 -4.02 6.42 -2.44
C GLU A 81 -4.49 6.42 -0.97
N ALA A 82 -5.41 7.32 -0.59
CA ALA A 82 -5.96 7.38 0.76
C ALA A 82 -6.88 6.20 1.08
N ASP A 83 -7.76 5.82 0.15
CA ASP A 83 -8.67 4.66 0.30
C ASP A 83 -7.86 3.35 0.43
N LEU A 84 -6.87 3.19 -0.45
CA LEU A 84 -6.01 2.00 -0.47
C LEU A 84 -5.11 1.93 0.78
N LEU A 85 -4.64 3.06 1.29
CA LEU A 85 -3.93 3.10 2.57
C LEU A 85 -4.85 2.72 3.73
N ALA A 86 -6.06 3.27 3.79
CA ALA A 86 -7.03 2.94 4.82
C ALA A 86 -7.39 1.44 4.81
N GLN A 87 -7.59 0.87 3.62
CA GLN A 87 -7.81 -0.58 3.45
C GLN A 87 -6.59 -1.38 3.93
N THR A 88 -5.37 -0.97 3.53
CA THR A 88 -4.13 -1.64 3.96
C THR A 88 -4.04 -1.69 5.48
N ILE A 89 -4.26 -0.54 6.13
CA ILE A 89 -4.23 -0.44 7.58
C ILE A 89 -5.28 -1.37 8.16
N SER A 90 -6.55 -1.30 7.72
CA SER A 90 -7.61 -2.16 8.21
C SER A 90 -7.32 -3.66 8.08
N GLU A 91 -6.77 -4.12 6.95
CA GLU A 91 -6.45 -5.54 6.73
C GLU A 91 -5.31 -6.01 7.65
N VAL A 92 -4.20 -5.25 7.78
CA VAL A 92 -3.06 -5.62 8.66
C VAL A 92 -3.46 -5.77 10.13
N MET A 93 -4.47 -5.01 10.48
CA MET A 93 -4.92 -4.77 11.83
C MET A 93 -5.97 -5.80 12.27
N GLN A 94 -6.76 -6.33 11.34
CA GLN A 94 -7.68 -7.44 11.57
C GLN A 94 -7.00 -8.82 11.57
N LEU A 95 -5.75 -8.91 11.10
CA LEU A 95 -4.90 -10.12 11.07
C LEU A 95 -4.05 -10.30 12.32
#